data_AF-A0A966W7R9-F1
#
_entry.id   AF-A0A966W7R9-F1
#
_cell.length_a   1.000
_cell.length_b   1.000
_cell.length_c   1.000
_cell.angle_alpha   90.00
_cell.angle_beta   90.00
_cell.angle_gamma   90.00
#
_symmetry.space_group_name_H-M   'P 1'
#
loop_
_entity.id
_entity.type
_entity.pdbx_description
1 polymer ?
#
loop_
_entity_poly.entity_id
_entity_poly.type
_entity_poly.pdbx_seq_one_letter_code
_entity_poly.pdbx_strand_id
1 'polypeptide(L)'
;ADVDMVLDAAFFGVATRSTGIIAPGIMGHRSKNLIDKMDIAKAKSLLADINAQYGVGVHYLIGMLFLWNPLLISFPAFTFVTNLGELALAAGLFVLAGRVSRWSASYMLLIGVVMALHRFGNVANPSAYASTGAIRFGLGWLAIACLTSRRLRRHPRAGAACLGLVAGLASVHSLEVFIYTTALVVCGLGMEWVRHQVSGDGGGVVPVGRVTHPRLALMPSAVAVGAGMVGFHVALLLDVVRRSGHLPDWRHYTQYLSVYDGGFGFVPPEVRSPWLAMFLVCAITLIVVGAQWASRLTEAVDADAVPVAETVILTAVYGMLQFSYFAFRSHPNNLYHLMYPVAIIAVYWLHRLQQRGGDLWDGPMMPLVAGAIVAVSMVMCVPPALAKP
;
A
#
# COMPACT_ATOMS: atom_id res chain seq x y z
N ALA A 1 0.31 25.06 11.18
CA ALA A 1 1.65 24.71 11.69
C ALA A 1 1.77 25.26 13.09
N ASP A 2 2.44 24.55 14.00
CA ASP A 2 2.76 25.10 15.31
C ASP A 2 3.68 26.31 15.11
N VAL A 3 3.23 27.49 15.54
CA VAL A 3 3.94 28.74 15.31
C VAL A 3 5.29 28.69 16.02
N ASP A 4 5.37 28.06 17.19
CA ASP A 4 6.62 27.98 17.95
C ASP A 4 7.65 27.11 17.21
N MET A 5 7.21 25.98 16.64
CA MET A 5 8.06 25.14 15.79
C MET A 5 8.58 25.90 14.56
N VAL A 6 7.76 26.76 13.95
CA VAL A 6 8.17 27.58 12.79
C VAL A 6 9.18 28.65 13.21
N LEU A 7 8.95 29.32 14.35
CA LEU A 7 9.87 30.32 14.88
C LEU A 7 11.24 29.71 15.23
N ASP A 8 11.25 28.51 15.81
CA ASP A 8 12.48 27.82 16.14
C ASP A 8 13.20 27.30 14.89
N ALA A 9 12.49 26.65 13.97
CA ALA A 9 13.10 25.99 12.81
C ALA A 9 13.50 26.97 11.70
N ALA A 10 12.71 28.01 11.44
CA ALA A 10 12.93 28.94 10.33
C ALA A 10 13.58 30.26 10.78
N PHE A 11 13.37 30.66 12.03
CA PHE A 11 13.85 31.93 12.57
C PHE A 11 14.82 31.77 13.75
N PHE A 12 15.26 30.53 14.04
CA PHE A 12 16.22 30.22 15.11
C PHE A 12 15.83 30.79 16.48
N GLY A 13 14.52 30.88 16.75
CA GLY A 13 13.97 31.43 18.00
C GLY A 13 14.13 32.94 18.15
N VAL A 14 14.66 33.65 17.14
CA VAL A 14 14.87 35.10 17.18
C VAL A 14 13.55 35.87 17.02
N ALA A 15 12.62 35.32 16.23
CA ALA A 15 11.33 35.94 16.00
C ALA A 15 10.35 35.60 17.14
N THR A 16 9.58 36.60 17.58
CA THR A 16 8.53 36.43 18.58
C THR A 16 7.20 36.04 17.94
N ARG A 17 6.39 35.28 18.68
CA ARG A 17 5.07 34.86 18.22
C ARG A 17 4.15 36.06 17.99
N SER A 18 3.62 36.15 16.78
CA SER A 18 2.58 37.12 16.45
C SER A 18 1.32 36.82 17.27
N THR A 19 0.81 37.83 17.98
CA THR A 19 -0.45 37.80 18.75
C THR A 19 -1.62 38.48 18.02
N GLY A 20 -1.39 38.93 16.79
CA GLY A 20 -2.31 39.67 15.93
C GLY A 20 -1.60 40.28 14.73
N ILE A 21 -2.36 40.97 13.86
CA ILE A 21 -1.81 41.59 12.64
C ILE A 21 -0.90 42.80 12.99
N ILE A 22 -1.14 43.45 14.13
CA ILE A 22 -0.41 44.63 14.58
C ILE A 22 0.76 44.23 15.48
N ALA A 23 1.96 44.70 15.13
CA ALA A 23 3.20 44.41 15.84
C ALA A 23 3.18 44.90 17.31
N PRO A 24 3.93 44.23 18.20
CA PRO A 24 4.10 44.67 19.59
C PRO A 24 4.55 46.14 19.70
N GLY A 25 3.94 46.89 20.62
CA GLY A 25 4.28 48.31 20.87
C GLY A 25 3.51 49.33 20.03
N ILE A 26 2.65 48.89 19.10
CA ILE A 26 1.81 49.78 18.29
C ILE A 26 0.37 49.81 18.85
N MET A 27 -0.29 50.96 18.79
CA MET A 27 -1.69 51.10 19.21
C MET A 27 -2.58 50.12 18.44
N GLY A 28 -3.41 49.35 19.16
CA GLY A 28 -4.22 48.27 18.59
C GLY A 28 -3.55 46.89 18.60
N HIS A 29 -2.29 46.79 19.07
CA HIS A 29 -1.65 45.52 19.36
C HIS A 29 -2.43 44.71 20.41
N ARG A 30 -2.60 43.42 20.16
CA ARG A 30 -3.17 42.48 21.13
C ARG A 30 -2.05 41.82 21.92
N SER A 31 -2.10 41.89 23.24
CA SER A 31 -1.08 41.27 24.11
C SER A 31 -1.12 39.73 24.12
N LYS A 32 -2.22 39.11 23.65
CA LYS A 32 -2.40 37.66 23.61
C LYS A 32 -3.18 37.22 22.36
N ASN A 33 -2.86 36.03 21.88
CA ASN A 33 -3.64 35.35 20.85
C ASN A 33 -4.95 34.79 21.42
N LEU A 34 -5.97 34.70 20.56
CA LEU A 34 -7.20 33.94 20.83
C LEU A 34 -6.97 32.42 20.77
N ILE A 35 -5.92 32.00 20.08
CA ILE A 35 -5.48 30.61 19.94
C ILE A 35 -3.99 30.56 20.34
N ASP A 36 -3.75 30.10 21.56
CA ASP A 36 -2.42 30.08 22.19
C ASP A 36 -1.62 28.83 21.85
N LYS A 37 -2.29 27.72 21.51
CA LYS A 37 -1.65 26.44 21.13
C LYS A 37 -2.20 25.92 19.82
N MET A 38 -1.38 25.17 19.09
CA MET A 38 -1.88 24.43 17.94
C MET A 38 -2.89 23.39 18.41
N ASP A 39 -4.14 23.58 18.04
CA ASP A 39 -5.22 22.64 18.34
C ASP A 39 -5.69 22.03 17.02
N ILE A 40 -5.09 20.90 16.65
CA ILE A 40 -5.45 20.15 15.43
C ILE A 40 -6.91 19.67 15.51
N ALA A 41 -7.45 19.47 16.72
CA ALA A 41 -8.82 19.03 16.93
C ALA A 41 -9.86 20.16 16.77
N LYS A 42 -9.50 21.42 17.08
CA LYS A 42 -10.30 22.64 16.78
C LYS A 42 -9.98 23.27 15.43
N ALA A 43 -8.93 22.84 14.75
CA ALA A 43 -8.68 23.23 13.37
C ALA A 43 -9.84 22.77 12.48
N LYS A 44 -9.92 23.36 11.28
CA LYS A 44 -10.89 22.98 10.25
C LYS A 44 -10.96 21.45 10.11
N SER A 45 -12.15 20.87 10.27
CA SER A 45 -12.37 19.43 10.18
C SER A 45 -12.25 18.95 8.74
N LEU A 46 -11.41 17.95 8.52
CA LEU A 46 -11.26 17.30 7.21
C LEU A 46 -12.60 16.69 6.77
N LEU A 47 -12.95 16.89 5.50
CA LEU A 47 -14.27 16.63 4.90
C LEU A 47 -15.38 17.62 5.27
N ALA A 48 -15.28 18.45 6.32
CA ALA A 48 -16.29 19.48 6.59
C ALA A 48 -15.84 20.87 6.14
N ASP A 49 -14.59 21.23 6.45
CA ASP A 49 -14.11 22.63 6.38
C ASP A 49 -12.93 22.83 5.41
N ILE A 50 -12.21 21.74 5.05
CA ILE A 50 -11.05 21.76 4.15
C ILE A 50 -11.03 20.55 3.20
N ASN A 51 -10.51 20.78 1.99
CA ASN A 51 -10.11 19.73 1.07
C ASN A 51 -8.72 19.19 1.44
N ALA A 52 -8.47 17.92 1.10
CA ALA A 52 -7.19 17.27 1.36
C ALA A 52 -6.77 16.45 0.15
N GLN A 53 -5.62 16.79 -0.42
CA GLN A 53 -5.07 16.15 -1.62
C GLN A 53 -4.56 14.72 -1.35
N TYR A 54 -4.24 14.40 -0.09
CA TYR A 54 -3.61 13.13 0.29
C TYR A 54 -4.45 12.35 1.30
N GLY A 55 -5.66 11.93 0.93
CA GLY A 55 -6.46 10.96 1.68
C GLY A 55 -6.87 11.39 3.10
N VAL A 56 -8.16 11.43 3.36
CA VAL A 56 -8.68 11.90 4.64
C VAL A 56 -8.24 11.01 5.82
N GLY A 57 -8.18 9.69 5.65
CA GLY A 57 -7.73 8.79 6.72
C GLY A 57 -6.22 8.81 6.96
N VAL A 58 -5.38 9.24 6.01
CA VAL A 58 -3.96 9.50 6.27
C VAL A 58 -3.82 10.62 7.30
N HIS A 59 -4.59 11.69 7.12
CA HIS A 59 -4.56 12.83 8.04
C HIS A 59 -5.16 12.48 9.40
N TYR A 60 -6.20 11.65 9.46
CA TYR A 60 -6.72 11.12 10.73
C TYR A 60 -5.75 10.19 11.44
N LEU A 61 -5.07 9.30 10.70
CA LEU A 61 -4.01 8.45 11.25
C LEU A 61 -2.89 9.30 11.85
N ILE A 62 -2.41 10.28 11.07
CA ILE A 62 -1.41 11.24 11.51
C ILE A 62 -1.91 12.03 12.73
N GLY A 63 -3.16 12.51 12.70
CA GLY A 63 -3.80 13.22 13.81
C GLY A 63 -3.90 12.37 15.08
N MET A 64 -4.25 11.08 14.97
CA MET A 64 -4.25 10.15 16.11
C MET A 64 -2.84 9.95 16.68
N LEU A 65 -1.83 9.79 15.82
CA LEU A 65 -0.44 9.69 16.25
C LEU A 65 0.01 10.96 16.99
N PHE A 66 -0.50 12.13 16.59
CA PHE A 66 -0.27 13.39 17.29
C PHE A 66 -1.05 13.51 18.61
N LEU A 67 -2.21 12.88 18.75
CA LEU A 67 -3.01 12.88 20.00
C LEU A 67 -2.42 11.99 21.10
N TRP A 68 -1.74 10.89 20.72
CA TRP A 68 -1.13 9.97 21.69
C TRP A 68 0.14 10.50 22.35
N ASN A 69 0.72 11.61 21.87
CA ASN A 69 1.82 12.26 22.57
C ASN A 69 1.89 13.78 22.30
N PRO A 70 1.46 14.64 23.25
CA PRO A 70 1.53 16.09 23.10
C PRO A 70 2.97 16.65 23.07
N LEU A 71 3.99 15.86 23.40
CA LEU A 71 5.42 16.24 23.33
C LEU A 71 6.08 15.89 21.99
N LEU A 72 5.37 15.20 21.08
CA LEU A 72 5.90 14.70 19.81
C LEU A 72 5.18 15.31 18.59
N ILE A 73 4.74 16.57 18.71
CA ILE A 73 4.34 17.38 17.56
C ILE A 73 5.60 17.85 16.83
N SER A 74 6.33 16.91 16.25
CA SER A 74 7.56 17.24 15.55
C SER A 74 7.75 16.35 14.34
N PHE A 75 8.36 16.91 13.30
CA PHE A 75 8.77 16.17 12.11
C PHE A 75 9.59 14.90 12.46
N PRO A 76 10.53 14.93 13.44
CA PRO A 76 11.20 13.71 13.93
C PRO A 76 10.27 12.59 14.39
N ALA A 77 9.17 12.90 15.09
CA ALA A 77 8.23 11.88 15.55
C ALA A 77 7.47 11.24 14.39
N PHE A 78 7.04 12.05 13.42
CA PHE A 78 6.43 11.56 12.18
C PHE A 78 7.41 10.68 11.40
N THR A 79 8.66 11.12 11.26
CA THR A 79 9.74 10.33 10.64
C THR A 79 9.99 9.03 11.41
N PHE A 80 9.95 9.04 12.75
CA PHE A 80 10.09 7.81 13.53
C PHE A 80 8.97 6.80 13.24
N VAL A 81 7.71 7.25 13.26
CA VAL A 81 6.55 6.36 13.00
C VAL A 81 6.57 5.81 11.57
N THR A 82 6.87 6.64 10.58
CA THR A 82 6.99 6.20 9.19
C THR A 82 8.11 5.17 9.03
N ASN A 83 9.27 5.36 9.67
CA ASN A 83 10.36 4.38 9.66
C ASN A 83 10.00 3.07 10.39
N LEU A 84 9.24 3.14 11.48
CA LEU A 84 8.72 1.94 12.13
C LEU A 84 7.74 1.19 11.21
N GLY A 85 6.90 1.93 10.48
CA GLY A 85 6.03 1.39 9.44
C GLY A 85 6.82 0.72 8.31
N GLU A 86 7.89 1.34 7.82
CA GLU A 86 8.79 0.75 6.83
C GLU A 86 9.43 -0.54 7.34
N LEU A 87 9.89 -0.57 8.59
CA LEU A 87 10.45 -1.76 9.22
C LEU A 87 9.41 -2.88 9.33
N ALA A 88 8.16 -2.54 9.68
CA ALA A 88 7.07 -3.49 9.73
C ALA A 88 6.71 -4.02 8.33
N LEU A 89 6.65 -3.15 7.32
CA LEU A 89 6.43 -3.52 5.92
C LEU A 89 7.52 -4.48 5.44
N ALA A 90 8.77 -4.12 5.68
CA ALA A 90 9.94 -4.94 5.40
C ALA A 90 9.85 -6.33 6.02
N ALA A 91 9.58 -6.42 7.33
CA ALA A 91 9.40 -7.68 8.02
C ALA A 91 8.25 -8.51 7.41
N GLY A 92 7.15 -7.85 7.03
CA GLY A 92 6.05 -8.49 6.31
C GLY A 92 6.46 -9.06 4.95
N LEU A 93 7.23 -8.30 4.16
CA LEU A 93 7.76 -8.74 2.88
C LEU A 93 8.73 -9.91 3.03
N PHE A 94 9.58 -9.91 4.06
CA PHE A 94 10.45 -11.04 4.39
C PHE A 94 9.64 -12.32 4.70
N VAL A 95 8.57 -12.20 5.50
CA VAL A 95 7.68 -13.32 5.80
C VAL A 95 6.99 -13.83 4.53
N LEU A 96 6.55 -12.94 3.63
CA LEU A 96 5.94 -13.32 2.35
C LEU A 96 6.97 -14.01 1.42
N ALA A 97 8.18 -13.47 1.31
CA ALA A 97 9.27 -14.08 0.53
C ALA A 97 9.66 -15.47 1.05
N GLY A 98 9.70 -15.64 2.38
CA GLY A 98 9.96 -16.92 3.03
C GLY A 98 8.90 -17.99 2.72
N ARG A 99 7.63 -17.57 2.55
CA ARG A 99 6.54 -18.47 2.11
C ARG A 99 6.73 -18.93 0.67
N VAL A 100 7.25 -18.06 -0.18
CA VAL A 100 7.43 -18.31 -1.62
C VAL A 100 8.60 -19.26 -1.91
N SER A 101 9.68 -19.20 -1.12
CA SER A 101 10.96 -19.79 -1.52
C SER A 101 11.66 -20.69 -0.49
N ARG A 102 11.03 -20.95 0.67
CA ARG A 102 11.64 -21.68 1.80
C ARG A 102 13.00 -21.09 2.21
N TRP A 103 12.99 -19.97 2.95
CA TRP A 103 14.11 -19.34 3.69
C TRP A 103 15.55 -19.60 3.18
N SER A 104 15.83 -19.39 1.89
CA SER A 104 17.22 -19.38 1.42
C SER A 104 17.86 -18.02 1.79
N ALA A 105 19.09 -18.05 2.29
CA ALA A 105 19.83 -16.84 2.65
C ALA A 105 19.96 -15.86 1.47
N SER A 106 20.04 -16.39 0.23
CA SER A 106 20.14 -15.61 -1.01
C SER A 106 18.86 -14.81 -1.31
N TYR A 107 17.68 -15.36 -1.00
CA TYR A 107 16.42 -14.63 -1.19
C TYR A 107 16.21 -13.56 -0.11
N MET A 108 16.66 -13.85 1.12
CA MET A 108 16.65 -12.86 2.20
C MET A 108 17.60 -11.69 1.87
N LEU A 109 18.78 -11.98 1.31
CA LEU A 109 19.72 -10.96 0.85
C LEU A 109 19.10 -10.10 -0.26
N LEU A 110 18.42 -10.70 -1.24
CA LEU A 110 17.75 -9.95 -2.32
C LEU A 110 16.70 -8.96 -1.77
N ILE A 111 15.85 -9.40 -0.84
CA ILE A 111 14.87 -8.52 -0.19
C ILE A 111 15.56 -7.41 0.61
N GLY A 112 16.63 -7.74 1.34
CA GLY A 112 17.44 -6.76 2.06
C GLY A 112 18.05 -5.70 1.13
N VAL A 113 18.58 -6.11 -0.03
CA VAL A 113 19.13 -5.20 -1.04
C VAL A 113 18.04 -4.30 -1.62
N VAL A 114 16.88 -4.87 -1.97
CA VAL A 114 15.72 -4.13 -2.48
C VAL A 114 15.27 -3.08 -1.45
N MET A 115 15.18 -3.44 -0.18
CA MET A 115 14.84 -2.48 0.87
C MET A 115 15.90 -1.38 1.06
N ALA A 116 17.18 -1.73 0.99
CA ALA A 116 18.26 -0.75 1.03
C ALA A 116 18.17 0.21 -0.16
N LEU A 117 17.87 -0.29 -1.36
CA LEU A 117 17.66 0.52 -2.56
C LEU A 117 16.43 1.43 -2.43
N HIS A 118 15.31 0.95 -1.89
CA HIS A 118 14.15 1.81 -1.60
C HIS A 118 14.52 2.95 -0.64
N ARG A 119 15.34 2.66 0.37
CA ARG A 119 15.73 3.64 1.40
C ARG A 119 16.74 4.66 0.89
N PHE A 120 17.77 4.21 0.18
CA PHE A 120 18.94 5.03 -0.15
C PHE A 120 18.99 5.48 -1.62
N GLY A 121 18.22 4.85 -2.52
CA GLY A 121 18.14 5.23 -3.93
C GLY A 121 17.11 6.31 -4.24
N ASN A 122 16.20 6.60 -3.31
CA ASN A 122 15.17 7.62 -3.50
C ASN A 122 15.80 9.03 -3.42
N VAL A 123 15.45 9.91 -4.37
CA VAL A 123 15.96 11.30 -4.44
C VAL A 123 15.55 12.13 -3.22
N ALA A 124 14.39 11.80 -2.64
CA ALA A 124 13.90 12.41 -1.41
C ALA A 124 13.75 11.32 -0.33
N ASN A 125 13.89 11.69 0.94
CA ASN A 125 13.73 10.72 2.02
C ASN A 125 12.26 10.24 2.08
N PRO A 126 11.95 8.97 1.77
CA PRO A 126 10.56 8.49 1.71
C PRO A 126 9.89 8.48 3.09
N SER A 127 10.65 8.54 4.18
CA SER A 127 10.11 8.72 5.54
C SER A 127 9.75 10.16 5.90
N ALA A 128 9.96 11.10 4.97
CA ALA A 128 9.50 12.48 5.10
C ALA A 128 8.08 12.70 4.56
N TYR A 129 7.50 11.72 3.84
CA TYR A 129 6.21 11.90 3.16
C TYR A 129 5.21 10.80 3.53
N ALA A 130 3.99 11.20 3.87
CA ALA A 130 2.89 10.27 4.13
C ALA A 130 2.30 9.64 2.85
N SER A 131 2.61 10.23 1.69
CA SER A 131 2.15 9.78 0.37
C SER A 131 2.95 8.61 -0.19
N THR A 132 4.01 8.17 0.50
CA THR A 132 4.90 7.08 0.08
C THR A 132 5.00 6.00 1.15
N GLY A 133 5.59 4.85 0.77
CA GLY A 133 6.01 3.86 1.75
C GLY A 133 4.87 3.06 2.41
N ALA A 134 5.09 2.61 3.64
CA ALA A 134 4.19 1.72 4.39
C ALA A 134 2.84 2.35 4.72
N ILE A 135 2.76 3.66 4.92
CA ILE A 135 1.48 4.34 5.16
C ILE A 135 0.57 4.21 3.93
N ARG A 136 1.13 4.48 2.74
CA ARG A 136 0.39 4.42 1.47
C ARG A 136 0.16 3.00 0.97
N PHE A 137 1.19 2.16 0.98
CA PHE A 137 1.16 0.86 0.31
C PHE A 137 1.07 -0.34 1.28
N GLY A 138 1.17 -0.12 2.58
CA GLY A 138 1.18 -1.21 3.57
C GLY A 138 -0.15 -1.96 3.70
N LEU A 139 -1.30 -1.29 3.55
CA LEU A 139 -2.61 -1.95 3.68
C LEU A 139 -2.85 -3.01 2.60
N GLY A 140 -2.35 -2.80 1.38
CA GLY A 140 -2.38 -3.80 0.32
C GLY A 140 -1.57 -5.05 0.68
N TRP A 141 -0.36 -4.86 1.21
CA TRP A 141 0.47 -5.97 1.70
C TRP A 141 -0.14 -6.72 2.88
N LEU A 142 -0.78 -6.01 3.81
CA LEU A 142 -1.54 -6.63 4.90
C LEU A 142 -2.72 -7.44 4.38
N ALA A 143 -3.43 -6.98 3.35
CA ALA A 143 -4.51 -7.73 2.72
C ALA A 143 -3.97 -9.04 2.10
N ILE A 144 -2.87 -8.98 1.35
CA ILE A 144 -2.19 -10.16 0.81
C ILE A 144 -1.82 -11.13 1.94
N ALA A 145 -1.18 -10.63 3.00
CA ALA A 145 -0.78 -11.44 4.13
C ALA A 145 -1.97 -12.10 4.85
N CYS A 146 -3.11 -11.40 4.97
CA CYS A 146 -4.32 -11.94 5.55
C CYS A 146 -4.91 -13.06 4.69
N LEU A 147 -5.06 -12.81 3.39
CA LEU A 147 -5.64 -13.75 2.42
C LEU A 147 -4.81 -15.03 2.29
N THR A 148 -3.48 -14.95 2.42
CA THR A 148 -2.57 -16.10 2.20
C THR A 148 -2.05 -16.75 3.48
N SER A 149 -2.40 -16.21 4.65
CA SER A 149 -1.97 -16.77 5.93
C SER A 149 -2.63 -18.11 6.24
N ARG A 150 -1.81 -19.17 6.33
CA ARG A 150 -2.26 -20.50 6.78
C ARG A 150 -2.91 -20.45 8.17
N ARG A 151 -2.36 -19.64 9.09
CA ARG A 151 -2.88 -19.50 10.46
C ARG A 151 -4.28 -18.88 10.46
N LEU A 152 -4.51 -17.84 9.66
CA LEU A 152 -5.82 -17.19 9.56
C LEU A 152 -6.84 -18.06 8.83
N ARG A 153 -6.40 -18.89 7.86
CA ARG A 153 -7.27 -19.90 7.23
C ARG A 153 -7.73 -20.98 8.22
N ARG A 154 -6.89 -21.36 9.18
CA ARG A 154 -7.28 -22.28 10.28
C ARG A 154 -8.26 -21.64 11.27
N HIS A 155 -8.31 -20.31 11.34
CA HIS A 155 -9.20 -19.55 12.21
C HIS A 155 -10.06 -18.59 11.38
N PRO A 156 -11.06 -19.09 10.62
CA PRO A 156 -11.75 -18.32 9.59
C PRO A 156 -12.43 -17.06 10.13
N ARG A 157 -12.93 -17.07 11.36
CA ARG A 157 -13.48 -15.86 12.01
C ARG A 157 -12.43 -14.78 12.26
N ALA A 158 -11.24 -15.17 12.73
CA ALA A 158 -10.13 -14.25 12.92
C ALA A 158 -9.60 -13.75 11.58
N GLY A 159 -9.49 -14.62 10.57
CA GLY A 159 -9.12 -14.23 9.21
C GLY A 159 -10.09 -13.22 8.59
N ALA A 160 -11.39 -13.50 8.68
CA ALA A 160 -12.45 -12.59 8.22
C ALA A 160 -12.41 -11.25 8.96
N ALA A 161 -12.25 -11.26 10.29
CA ALA A 161 -12.13 -10.04 11.08
C ALA A 161 -10.89 -9.22 10.68
N CYS A 162 -9.72 -9.85 10.54
CA CYS A 162 -8.51 -9.18 10.07
C CYS A 162 -8.70 -8.56 8.67
N LEU A 163 -9.29 -9.30 7.73
CA LEU A 163 -9.56 -8.80 6.39
C LEU A 163 -10.56 -7.63 6.40
N GLY A 164 -11.59 -7.71 7.25
CA GLY A 164 -12.56 -6.64 7.47
C GLY A 164 -11.94 -5.37 8.05
N LEU A 165 -11.03 -5.50 9.02
CA LEU A 165 -10.27 -4.38 9.56
C LEU A 165 -9.39 -3.72 8.50
N VAL A 166 -8.65 -4.51 7.72
CA VAL A 166 -7.78 -3.99 6.64
C VAL A 166 -8.60 -3.27 5.57
N ALA A 167 -9.70 -3.88 5.10
CA ALA A 167 -10.58 -3.27 4.12
C ALA A 167 -11.26 -2.00 4.64
N GLY A 168 -11.73 -2.03 5.90
CA GLY A 168 -12.32 -0.89 6.58
C GLY A 168 -11.34 0.28 6.68
N LEU A 169 -10.13 0.05 7.20
CA LEU A 169 -9.06 1.04 7.25
C LEU A 169 -8.74 1.61 5.87
N ALA A 170 -8.55 0.74 4.86
CA ALA A 170 -8.24 1.17 3.50
C ALA A 170 -9.33 2.07 2.91
N SER A 171 -10.59 1.76 3.20
CA SER A 171 -11.77 2.47 2.69
C SER A 171 -11.86 3.93 3.15
N VAL A 172 -11.37 4.24 4.35
CA VAL A 172 -11.32 5.61 4.87
C VAL A 172 -9.95 6.27 4.70
N HIS A 173 -8.93 5.53 4.26
CA HIS A 173 -7.55 5.99 4.20
C HIS A 173 -7.30 6.99 3.06
N SER A 174 -7.47 6.54 1.81
CA SER A 174 -7.43 7.36 0.59
C SER A 174 -8.11 6.61 -0.55
N LEU A 175 -8.59 7.32 -1.58
CA LEU A 175 -9.32 6.71 -2.70
C LEU A 175 -8.48 5.62 -3.38
N GLU A 176 -7.22 5.94 -3.60
CA GLU A 176 -6.22 5.07 -4.21
C GLU A 176 -6.02 3.79 -3.39
N VAL A 177 -5.69 3.94 -2.11
CA VAL A 177 -5.47 2.80 -1.21
C VAL A 177 -6.73 1.94 -1.10
N PHE A 178 -7.91 2.57 -1.09
CA PHE A 178 -9.17 1.84 -1.14
C PHE A 178 -9.31 1.03 -2.43
N ILE A 179 -9.05 1.61 -3.60
CA ILE A 179 -9.14 0.93 -4.90
C ILE A 179 -8.21 -0.29 -4.94
N TYR A 180 -6.91 -0.11 -4.65
CA TYR A 180 -5.96 -1.21 -4.78
C TYR A 180 -6.22 -2.32 -3.77
N THR A 181 -6.53 -1.95 -2.52
CA THR A 181 -6.81 -2.93 -1.45
C THR A 181 -8.11 -3.68 -1.73
N THR A 182 -9.15 -2.99 -2.20
CA THR A 182 -10.43 -3.62 -2.56
C THR A 182 -10.27 -4.57 -3.74
N ALA A 183 -9.52 -4.17 -4.77
CA ALA A 183 -9.23 -5.05 -5.90
C ALA A 183 -8.51 -6.33 -5.47
N LEU A 184 -7.57 -6.24 -4.51
CA LEU A 184 -6.92 -7.42 -3.92
C LEU A 184 -7.88 -8.28 -3.11
N VAL A 185 -8.73 -7.66 -2.29
CA VAL A 185 -9.75 -8.37 -1.49
C VAL A 185 -10.71 -9.11 -2.41
N VAL A 186 -11.23 -8.45 -3.45
CA VAL A 186 -12.12 -9.06 -4.45
C VAL A 186 -11.42 -10.20 -5.18
N CYS A 187 -10.17 -10.02 -5.62
CA CYS A 187 -9.39 -11.08 -6.25
C CYS A 187 -9.19 -12.28 -5.32
N GLY A 188 -8.80 -12.02 -4.06
CA GLY A 188 -8.60 -13.05 -3.04
C GLY A 188 -9.86 -13.83 -2.71
N LEU A 189 -10.99 -13.14 -2.50
CA LEU A 189 -12.29 -13.76 -2.26
C LEU A 189 -12.79 -14.53 -3.49
N GLY A 190 -12.50 -14.04 -4.70
CA GLY A 190 -12.78 -14.75 -5.94
C GLY A 190 -12.00 -16.07 -6.04
N MET A 191 -10.70 -16.06 -5.72
CA MET A 191 -9.89 -17.30 -5.68
C MET A 191 -10.38 -18.26 -4.60
N GLU A 192 -10.76 -17.75 -3.41
CA GLU A 192 -11.37 -18.55 -2.35
C GLU A 192 -12.68 -19.21 -2.81
N TRP A 193 -13.55 -18.44 -3.46
CA TRP A 193 -14.80 -18.96 -4.01
C TRP A 193 -14.57 -20.06 -5.06
N VAL A 194 -13.68 -19.82 -6.03
CA VAL A 194 -13.35 -20.81 -7.07
C VAL A 194 -12.86 -22.12 -6.44
N ARG A 195 -11.97 -22.06 -5.45
CA ARG A 195 -11.51 -23.28 -4.75
C ARG A 195 -12.64 -24.02 -4.05
N HIS A 196 -13.53 -23.31 -3.38
CA HIS A 196 -14.69 -23.92 -2.74
C HIS A 196 -15.62 -24.62 -3.73
N GLN A 197 -15.81 -24.06 -4.93
CA GLN A 197 -16.59 -24.70 -5.99
C GLN A 197 -15.94 -25.97 -6.50
N VAL A 198 -14.60 -26.00 -6.63
CA VAL A 198 -13.87 -27.17 -7.13
C VAL A 198 -13.66 -28.24 -6.07
N SER A 199 -13.62 -27.87 -4.78
CA SER A 199 -13.41 -28.80 -3.65
C SER A 199 -14.70 -29.38 -3.06
N GLY A 200 -15.88 -28.94 -3.53
CA GLY A 200 -17.18 -29.38 -3.03
C GLY A 200 -17.66 -30.68 -3.69
N ASP A 201 -18.00 -31.67 -2.85
CA ASP A 201 -18.64 -32.96 -3.15
C ASP A 201 -17.90 -33.91 -4.12
N GLY A 202 -16.94 -34.65 -3.56
CA GLY A 202 -16.58 -35.98 -4.05
C GLY A 202 -15.91 -36.04 -5.42
N GLY A 203 -14.71 -35.47 -5.56
CA GLY A 203 -13.74 -35.84 -6.60
C GLY A 203 -14.19 -35.69 -8.06
N GLY A 204 -15.32 -35.04 -8.32
CA GLY A 204 -15.86 -34.81 -9.66
C GLY A 204 -15.94 -33.32 -9.94
N VAL A 205 -15.45 -32.91 -11.11
CA VAL A 205 -15.64 -31.56 -11.65
C VAL A 205 -17.14 -31.29 -11.72
N VAL A 206 -17.67 -30.41 -10.86
CA VAL A 206 -19.03 -29.90 -11.03
C VAL A 206 -19.03 -29.04 -12.30
N PRO A 207 -19.79 -29.38 -13.35
CA PRO A 207 -19.86 -28.58 -14.56
C PRO A 207 -20.34 -27.17 -14.23
N VAL A 208 -19.78 -26.17 -14.92
CA VAL A 208 -20.11 -24.74 -14.85
C VAL A 208 -21.56 -24.51 -15.30
N GLY A 209 -22.53 -24.94 -14.48
CA GLY A 209 -23.95 -25.01 -14.84
C GLY A 209 -24.85 -25.66 -13.79
N ARG A 210 -24.30 -26.37 -12.78
CA ARG A 210 -25.07 -26.87 -11.63
C ARG A 210 -24.45 -26.44 -10.30
N VAL A 211 -24.42 -25.14 -10.06
CA VAL A 211 -24.14 -24.58 -8.73
C VAL A 211 -25.45 -24.60 -7.96
N THR A 212 -25.81 -25.71 -7.32
CA THR A 212 -27.12 -25.84 -6.68
C THR A 212 -27.22 -25.10 -5.34
N HIS A 213 -26.12 -24.76 -4.66
CA HIS A 213 -26.18 -23.83 -3.51
C HIS A 213 -24.96 -22.91 -3.38
N PRO A 214 -24.89 -21.80 -4.16
CA PRO A 214 -23.82 -20.81 -4.08
C PRO A 214 -23.88 -19.91 -2.82
N ARG A 215 -24.90 -20.08 -1.96
CA ARG A 215 -25.36 -19.00 -1.07
C ARG A 215 -24.71 -18.90 0.30
N LEU A 216 -23.86 -19.85 0.75
CA LEU A 216 -23.41 -19.88 2.15
C LEU A 216 -21.90 -19.95 2.39
N ALA A 217 -21.07 -20.30 1.41
CA ALA A 217 -19.63 -20.44 1.64
C ALA A 217 -18.84 -19.12 1.59
N LEU A 218 -19.35 -18.10 0.88
CA LEU A 218 -18.69 -16.79 0.70
C LEU A 218 -18.99 -15.76 1.81
N MET A 219 -19.91 -16.06 2.74
CA MET A 219 -20.50 -15.02 3.59
C MET A 219 -19.57 -14.49 4.69
N PRO A 220 -18.76 -15.26 5.45
CA PRO A 220 -18.09 -14.70 6.62
C PRO A 220 -17.06 -13.61 6.29
N SER A 221 -16.18 -13.87 5.32
CA SER A 221 -15.14 -12.91 4.90
C SER A 221 -15.74 -11.72 4.15
N ALA A 222 -16.68 -11.94 3.24
CA ALA A 222 -17.34 -10.84 2.52
C ALA A 222 -18.20 -9.97 3.44
N VAL A 223 -18.94 -10.57 4.37
CA VAL A 223 -19.71 -9.84 5.40
C VAL A 223 -18.78 -9.09 6.34
N ALA A 224 -17.68 -9.69 6.79
CA ALA A 224 -16.70 -8.99 7.63
C ALA A 224 -16.04 -7.82 6.89
N VAL A 225 -15.74 -7.97 5.61
CA VAL A 225 -15.26 -6.89 4.73
C VAL A 225 -16.29 -5.76 4.64
N GLY A 226 -17.55 -6.08 4.31
CA GLY A 226 -18.62 -5.09 4.24
C GLY A 226 -18.86 -4.40 5.58
N ALA A 227 -18.93 -5.16 6.67
CA ALA A 227 -19.11 -4.65 8.02
C ALA A 227 -17.92 -3.76 8.45
N GLY A 228 -16.69 -4.13 8.09
CA GLY A 228 -15.50 -3.31 8.32
C GLY A 228 -15.58 -1.98 7.58
N MET A 229 -15.86 -2.00 6.27
CA MET A 229 -16.02 -0.78 5.47
C MET A 229 -17.11 0.14 6.03
N VAL A 230 -18.30 -0.40 6.33
CA VAL A 230 -19.41 0.38 6.90
C VAL A 230 -19.03 0.92 8.29
N GLY A 231 -18.47 0.08 9.16
CA GLY A 231 -18.10 0.46 10.52
C GLY A 231 -17.10 1.61 10.56
N PHE A 232 -16.06 1.57 9.71
CA PHE A 232 -15.08 2.66 9.62
C PHE A 232 -15.67 3.96 9.07
N HIS A 233 -16.57 3.88 8.08
CA HIS A 233 -17.26 5.07 7.56
C HIS A 233 -18.20 5.68 8.59
N VAL A 234 -18.93 4.86 9.35
CA VAL A 234 -19.78 5.32 10.45
C VAL A 234 -18.94 5.97 11.55
N ALA A 235 -17.82 5.36 11.93
CA ALA A 235 -16.91 5.93 12.92
C ALA A 235 -16.35 7.30 12.45
N LEU A 236 -15.93 7.39 11.19
CA LEU A 236 -15.46 8.64 10.59
C LEU A 236 -16.56 9.71 10.55
N LEU A 237 -17.77 9.33 10.14
CA LEU A 237 -18.94 10.21 10.11
C LEU A 237 -19.23 10.78 11.51
N LEU A 238 -19.32 9.91 12.51
CA LEU A 238 -19.60 10.31 13.89
C LEU A 238 -18.51 11.24 14.45
N ASP A 239 -17.25 10.96 14.14
CA ASP A 239 -16.13 11.79 14.57
C ASP A 239 -16.14 13.18 13.89
N VAL A 240 -16.41 13.25 12.58
CA VAL A 240 -16.55 14.53 11.86
C VAL A 240 -17.71 15.34 12.44
N VAL A 241 -18.90 14.75 12.57
CA VAL A 241 -20.09 15.44 13.11
C VAL A 241 -19.84 15.92 14.54
N ARG A 242 -19.19 15.10 15.38
CA ARG A 242 -18.84 15.47 16.75
C ARG A 242 -17.90 16.69 16.81
N ARG A 243 -16.96 16.83 15.86
CA ARG A 243 -15.95 17.91 15.88
C ARG A 243 -16.40 19.18 15.16
N SER A 244 -17.13 19.05 14.04
CA SER A 244 -17.53 20.18 13.20
C SER A 244 -18.97 20.64 13.43
N GLY A 245 -19.85 19.78 13.98
CA GLY A 245 -21.29 20.01 14.00
C GLY A 245 -21.97 19.83 12.63
N HIS A 246 -21.23 19.41 11.60
CA HIS A 246 -21.70 19.27 10.22
C HIS A 246 -21.45 17.87 9.68
N LEU A 247 -22.27 17.45 8.71
CA LEU A 247 -22.03 16.21 7.96
C LEU A 247 -20.78 16.35 7.06
N PRO A 248 -20.05 15.26 6.78
CA PRO A 248 -18.95 15.25 5.83
C PRO A 248 -19.41 15.66 4.43
N ASP A 249 -18.71 16.61 3.82
CA ASP A 249 -18.79 16.95 2.40
C ASP A 249 -17.77 16.13 1.61
N TRP A 250 -18.24 15.03 1.02
CA TRP A 250 -17.42 14.14 0.20
C TRP A 250 -16.91 14.79 -1.08
N ARG A 251 -17.44 15.94 -1.52
CA ARG A 251 -16.87 16.68 -2.67
C ARG A 251 -15.45 17.14 -2.37
N HIS A 252 -15.17 17.54 -1.12
CA HIS A 252 -13.82 17.88 -0.68
C HIS A 252 -12.83 16.70 -0.81
N TYR A 253 -13.33 15.47 -0.82
CA TYR A 253 -12.53 14.27 -0.99
C TYR A 253 -12.04 14.08 -2.43
N THR A 254 -12.87 14.43 -3.41
CA THR A 254 -12.59 14.20 -4.83
C THR A 254 -12.13 15.46 -5.56
N GLN A 255 -12.29 16.64 -4.96
CA GLN A 255 -11.91 17.93 -5.56
C GLN A 255 -10.43 17.98 -5.96
N TYR A 256 -9.54 17.25 -5.30
CA TYR A 256 -8.14 17.24 -5.70
C TYR A 256 -7.90 16.59 -7.07
N LEU A 257 -8.82 15.74 -7.54
CA LEU A 257 -8.69 15.08 -8.84
C LEU A 257 -8.70 16.13 -9.96
N SER A 258 -9.49 17.21 -9.83
CA SER A 258 -9.52 18.27 -10.84
C SER A 258 -8.23 19.08 -10.92
N VAL A 259 -7.40 19.07 -9.87
CA VAL A 259 -6.04 19.67 -9.91
C VAL A 259 -5.13 18.87 -10.86
N TYR A 260 -5.42 17.58 -11.07
CA TYR A 260 -4.67 16.71 -11.97
C TYR A 260 -5.23 16.66 -13.40
N ASP A 261 -6.43 17.23 -13.66
CA ASP A 261 -7.04 17.28 -15.00
C ASP A 261 -6.15 18.00 -16.03
N GLY A 262 -5.35 18.97 -15.58
CA GLY A 262 -4.41 19.72 -16.42
C GLY A 262 -3.05 19.02 -16.67
N GLY A 263 -2.88 17.76 -16.25
CA GLY A 263 -1.61 17.04 -16.43
C GLY A 263 -0.50 17.50 -15.48
N PHE A 264 -0.84 17.99 -14.28
CA PHE A 264 0.17 18.41 -13.31
C PHE A 264 1.10 17.22 -12.94
N GLY A 265 2.40 17.36 -13.25
CA GLY A 265 3.40 16.31 -13.03
C GLY A 265 3.27 15.11 -13.97
N PHE A 266 2.61 15.27 -15.12
CA PHE A 266 2.41 14.22 -16.10
C PHE A 266 3.72 13.86 -16.82
N VAL A 267 4.20 12.64 -16.59
CA VAL A 267 5.36 12.06 -17.27
C VAL A 267 4.93 10.70 -17.81
N PRO A 268 4.67 10.57 -19.14
CA PRO A 268 4.23 9.31 -19.73
C PRO A 268 5.34 8.26 -19.64
N PRO A 269 5.00 6.97 -19.50
CA PRO A 269 5.99 5.93 -19.36
C PRO A 269 6.73 5.75 -20.67
N GLU A 270 8.05 5.96 -20.65
CA GLU A 270 8.87 5.75 -21.84
C GLU A 270 9.05 4.25 -22.10
N VAL A 271 8.81 3.81 -23.33
CA VAL A 271 8.93 2.40 -23.75
C VAL A 271 10.35 1.84 -23.51
N ARG A 272 11.37 2.71 -23.56
CA ARG A 272 12.77 2.35 -23.33
C ARG A 272 13.19 2.40 -21.85
N SER A 273 12.30 2.82 -20.96
CA SER A 273 12.58 2.93 -19.53
C SER A 273 12.26 1.61 -18.78
N PRO A 274 12.80 1.42 -17.56
CA PRO A 274 12.53 0.21 -16.77
C PRO A 274 11.04 -0.02 -16.42
N TRP A 275 10.18 0.98 -16.63
CA TRP A 275 8.74 0.90 -16.41
C TRP A 275 8.07 -0.26 -17.15
N LEU A 276 8.36 -0.39 -18.45
CA LEU A 276 7.77 -1.45 -19.27
C LEU A 276 8.23 -2.82 -18.78
N ALA A 277 9.51 -2.97 -18.43
CA ALA A 277 10.04 -4.23 -17.92
C ALA A 277 9.35 -4.65 -16.61
N MET A 278 9.22 -3.73 -15.65
CA MET A 278 8.58 -4.05 -14.37
C MET A 278 7.07 -4.34 -14.52
N PHE A 279 6.39 -3.63 -15.41
CA PHE A 279 4.99 -3.93 -15.76
C PHE A 279 4.86 -5.33 -16.38
N LEU A 280 5.71 -5.65 -17.36
CA LEU A 280 5.70 -6.96 -18.04
C LEU A 280 6.02 -8.10 -17.08
N VAL A 281 6.94 -7.92 -16.12
CA VAL A 281 7.21 -8.94 -15.10
C VAL A 281 5.95 -9.26 -14.30
N CYS A 282 5.20 -8.25 -13.86
CA CYS A 282 3.93 -8.46 -13.16
C CYS A 282 2.87 -9.11 -14.07
N ALA A 283 2.68 -8.58 -15.28
CA ALA A 283 1.67 -9.08 -16.22
C ALA A 283 1.91 -10.53 -16.65
N ILE A 284 3.15 -10.86 -17.04
CA ILE A 284 3.51 -12.22 -17.45
C ILE A 284 3.40 -13.18 -16.24
N THR A 285 3.84 -12.76 -15.06
CA THR A 285 3.70 -13.59 -13.84
C THR A 285 2.23 -13.88 -13.55
N LEU A 286 1.36 -12.89 -13.67
CA LEU A 286 -0.09 -13.06 -13.48
C LEU A 286 -0.66 -14.07 -14.48
N ILE A 287 -0.29 -13.97 -15.77
CA ILE A 287 -0.76 -14.88 -16.81
C ILE A 287 -0.24 -16.31 -16.55
N VAL A 288 1.08 -16.48 -16.37
CA VAL A 288 1.71 -17.80 -16.26
C VAL A 288 1.33 -18.50 -14.96
N VAL A 289 1.44 -17.82 -13.82
CA VAL A 289 1.11 -18.41 -12.51
C VAL A 289 -0.40 -18.55 -12.36
N GLY A 290 -1.20 -17.63 -12.90
CA GLY A 290 -2.65 -17.75 -12.96
C GLY A 290 -3.11 -18.96 -13.76
N ALA A 291 -2.54 -19.19 -14.95
CA ALA A 291 -2.83 -20.36 -15.77
C ALA A 291 -2.41 -21.67 -15.06
N GLN A 292 -1.23 -21.70 -14.44
CA GLN A 292 -0.76 -22.85 -13.65
C GLN A 292 -1.63 -23.12 -12.42
N TRP A 293 -2.09 -22.06 -11.75
CA TRP A 293 -2.99 -22.17 -10.60
C TRP A 293 -4.33 -22.75 -11.07
N ALA A 294 -4.90 -22.22 -12.14
CA ALA A 294 -6.17 -22.67 -12.70
C ALA A 294 -6.11 -24.13 -13.19
N SER A 295 -5.04 -24.52 -13.89
CA SER A 295 -4.88 -25.89 -14.40
C SER A 295 -4.75 -26.93 -13.29
N ARG A 296 -4.26 -26.51 -12.11
CA ARG A 296 -4.06 -27.38 -10.96
C ARG A 296 -5.24 -27.42 -10.00
N LEU A 297 -6.29 -26.63 -10.22
CA LEU A 297 -7.48 -26.62 -9.35
C LEU A 297 -8.12 -28.01 -9.23
N THR A 298 -8.03 -28.85 -10.27
CA THR A 298 -8.64 -30.18 -10.33
C THR A 298 -7.72 -31.30 -9.85
N GLU A 299 -6.45 -31.02 -9.59
CA GLU A 299 -5.50 -32.01 -9.10
C GLU A 299 -5.58 -32.10 -7.56
N ALA A 300 -5.25 -33.25 -6.99
CA ALA A 300 -5.02 -33.38 -5.54
C ALA A 300 -3.71 -32.66 -5.19
N VAL A 301 -3.71 -31.34 -5.25
CA VAL A 301 -2.52 -30.50 -5.09
C VAL A 301 -2.08 -30.52 -3.64
N ASP A 302 -0.77 -30.62 -3.45
CA ASP A 302 -0.10 -30.38 -2.19
C ASP A 302 -0.64 -29.10 -1.52
N ALA A 303 -1.15 -29.25 -0.29
CA ALA A 303 -1.75 -28.17 0.50
C ALA A 303 -0.81 -26.95 0.65
N ASP A 304 0.49 -27.17 0.41
CA ASP A 304 1.52 -26.16 0.51
C ASP A 304 1.75 -25.34 -0.77
N ALA A 305 1.40 -25.86 -1.96
CA ALA A 305 1.65 -25.18 -3.24
C ALA A 305 0.60 -24.11 -3.59
N VAL A 306 -0.64 -24.30 -3.17
CA VAL A 306 -1.76 -23.37 -3.45
C VAL A 306 -1.55 -21.99 -2.79
N PRO A 307 -1.17 -21.88 -1.50
CA PRO A 307 -0.93 -20.58 -0.87
C PRO A 307 0.23 -19.80 -1.50
N VAL A 308 1.23 -20.49 -2.06
CA VAL A 308 2.36 -19.85 -2.75
C VAL A 308 1.90 -19.20 -4.04
N ALA A 309 1.18 -19.94 -4.89
CA ALA A 309 0.66 -19.40 -6.15
C ALA A 309 -0.27 -18.19 -5.91
N GLU A 310 -1.16 -18.27 -4.93
CA GLU A 310 -2.06 -17.15 -4.59
C GLU A 310 -1.31 -15.93 -4.07
N THR A 311 -0.25 -16.13 -3.28
CA THR A 311 0.62 -15.03 -2.84
C THR A 311 1.24 -14.33 -4.03
N VAL A 312 1.76 -15.08 -5.01
CA VAL A 312 2.41 -14.53 -6.21
C VAL A 312 1.40 -13.85 -7.13
N ILE A 313 0.21 -14.45 -7.34
CA ILE A 313 -0.88 -13.86 -8.12
C ILE A 313 -1.33 -12.54 -7.50
N LEU A 314 -1.65 -12.52 -6.20
CA LEU A 314 -2.07 -11.29 -5.52
C LEU A 314 -0.96 -10.24 -5.52
N THR A 315 0.30 -10.65 -5.41
CA THR A 315 1.44 -9.73 -5.51
C THR A 315 1.56 -9.13 -6.91
N ALA A 316 1.38 -9.92 -7.96
CA ALA A 316 1.38 -9.44 -9.35
C ALA A 316 0.20 -8.49 -9.62
N VAL A 317 -1.00 -8.84 -9.16
CA VAL A 317 -2.18 -7.94 -9.21
C VAL A 317 -1.87 -6.63 -8.48
N TYR A 318 -1.26 -6.70 -7.30
CA TYR A 318 -0.91 -5.51 -6.54
C TYR A 318 0.10 -4.62 -7.26
N GLY A 319 1.14 -5.22 -7.84
CA GLY A 319 2.11 -4.50 -8.67
C GLY A 319 1.43 -3.77 -9.83
N MET A 320 0.55 -4.45 -10.57
CA MET A 320 -0.20 -3.85 -11.68
C MET A 320 -1.08 -2.67 -11.24
N LEU A 321 -1.73 -2.79 -10.08
CA LEU A 321 -2.55 -1.72 -9.50
C LEU A 321 -1.70 -0.54 -9.02
N GLN A 322 -0.50 -0.79 -8.49
CA GLN A 322 0.43 0.29 -8.17
C GLN A 322 0.97 0.95 -9.45
N PHE A 323 1.20 0.21 -10.53
CA PHE A 323 1.59 0.78 -11.83
C PHE A 323 0.57 1.79 -12.33
N SER A 324 -0.74 1.51 -12.20
CA SER A 324 -1.77 2.45 -12.64
C SER A 324 -1.74 3.77 -11.87
N TYR A 325 -1.35 3.77 -10.59
CA TYR A 325 -1.14 5.00 -9.82
C TYR A 325 -0.02 5.89 -10.38
N PHE A 326 1.01 5.27 -10.97
CA PHE A 326 2.16 5.97 -11.52
C PHE A 326 2.22 6.01 -13.05
N ALA A 327 1.19 5.53 -13.75
CA ALA A 327 1.19 5.41 -15.21
C ALA A 327 1.50 6.73 -15.92
N PHE A 328 1.18 7.86 -15.29
CA PHE A 328 1.49 9.20 -15.79
C PHE A 328 2.40 9.99 -14.87
N ARG A 329 3.13 9.30 -14.00
CA ARG A 329 4.16 9.85 -13.12
C ARG A 329 5.40 8.97 -13.20
N SER A 330 5.82 8.64 -14.42
CA SER A 330 6.87 7.65 -14.66
C SER A 330 8.30 8.13 -14.35
N HIS A 331 8.45 9.05 -13.41
CA HIS A 331 9.76 9.47 -12.91
C HIS A 331 10.50 8.26 -12.29
N PRO A 332 11.81 8.05 -12.54
CA PRO A 332 12.56 6.90 -12.00
C PRO A 332 12.43 6.75 -10.48
N ASN A 333 12.28 7.87 -9.75
CA ASN A 333 12.04 7.87 -8.31
C ASN A 333 10.80 7.06 -7.88
N ASN A 334 9.78 6.96 -8.74
CA ASN A 334 8.57 6.22 -8.43
C ASN A 334 8.71 4.70 -8.65
N LEU A 335 9.73 4.26 -9.40
CA LEU A 335 10.07 2.84 -9.53
C LEU A 335 10.47 2.24 -8.19
N TYR A 336 11.02 3.04 -7.27
CA TYR A 336 11.36 2.57 -5.93
C TYR A 336 10.13 2.08 -5.18
N HIS A 337 8.95 2.65 -5.41
CA HIS A 337 7.70 2.19 -4.75
C HIS A 337 7.14 0.91 -5.38
N LEU A 338 7.51 0.62 -6.62
CA LEU A 338 7.04 -0.52 -7.41
C LEU A 338 7.97 -1.73 -7.33
N MET A 339 9.11 -1.60 -6.65
CA MET A 339 10.09 -2.67 -6.57
C MET A 339 9.63 -3.83 -5.69
N TYR A 340 8.77 -3.59 -4.71
CA TYR A 340 8.40 -4.63 -3.73
C TYR A 340 7.64 -5.80 -4.38
N PRO A 341 6.60 -5.58 -5.23
CA PRO A 341 5.98 -6.67 -5.96
C PRO A 341 6.97 -7.42 -6.86
N VAL A 342 7.81 -6.67 -7.59
CA VAL A 342 8.80 -7.25 -8.50
C VAL A 342 9.82 -8.10 -7.76
N ALA A 343 10.26 -7.68 -6.57
CA ALA A 343 11.22 -8.42 -5.75
C ALA A 343 10.66 -9.76 -5.25
N ILE A 344 9.42 -9.77 -4.76
CA ILE A 344 8.74 -11.02 -4.34
C ILE A 344 8.55 -11.96 -5.55
N ILE A 345 8.18 -11.43 -6.71
CA ILE A 345 8.05 -12.18 -7.95
C ILE A 345 9.41 -12.73 -8.41
N ALA A 346 10.48 -11.96 -8.30
CA ALA A 346 11.84 -12.40 -8.61
C ALA A 346 12.27 -13.56 -7.70
N VAL A 347 12.00 -13.47 -6.39
CA VAL A 347 12.25 -14.57 -5.44
C VAL A 347 11.49 -15.84 -5.85
N TYR A 348 10.23 -15.73 -6.26
CA TYR A 348 9.46 -16.87 -6.77
C TYR A 348 10.13 -17.52 -7.99
N TRP A 349 10.47 -16.73 -9.00
CA TRP A 349 11.03 -17.26 -10.23
C TRP A 349 12.43 -17.85 -10.05
N LEU A 350 13.29 -17.21 -9.26
CA LEU A 350 14.61 -17.75 -8.91
C LEU A 350 14.50 -19.06 -8.14
N HIS A 351 13.55 -19.15 -7.19
CA HIS A 351 13.30 -20.40 -6.48
C HIS A 351 12.85 -21.52 -7.42
N ARG A 352 11.95 -21.22 -8.36
CA ARG A 352 11.48 -22.19 -9.36
C ARG A 352 12.60 -22.65 -10.30
N LEU A 353 13.51 -21.75 -10.69
CA LEU A 353 14.70 -22.11 -11.47
C LEU A 353 15.61 -23.06 -10.69
N GLN A 354 15.90 -22.75 -9.42
CA GLN A 354 16.76 -23.57 -8.58
C GLN A 354 16.19 -24.99 -8.40
N GLN A 355 14.87 -25.12 -8.22
CA GLN A 355 14.20 -26.41 -8.11
C GLN A 355 14.26 -27.26 -9.40
N ARG A 356 14.43 -26.64 -10.57
CA ARG A 356 14.50 -27.33 -11.86
C ARG A 356 15.89 -27.83 -12.23
N GLY A 357 16.88 -27.69 -11.34
CA GLY A 357 18.20 -28.31 -11.54
C GLY A 357 19.15 -27.54 -12.45
N GLY A 358 18.89 -26.26 -12.75
CA GLY A 358 19.88 -25.41 -13.44
C GLY A 358 19.91 -25.49 -14.96
N ASP A 359 19.00 -26.23 -15.61
CA ASP A 359 18.71 -26.07 -17.05
C ASP A 359 17.97 -24.74 -17.26
N LEU A 360 18.72 -23.65 -17.10
CA LEU A 360 18.31 -22.26 -17.21
C LEU A 360 17.85 -21.88 -18.62
N TRP A 361 18.13 -22.74 -19.61
CA TRP A 361 18.13 -22.41 -21.03
C TRP A 361 16.94 -22.96 -21.83
N ASP A 362 16.16 -23.90 -21.27
CA ASP A 362 15.13 -24.64 -22.05
C ASP A 362 13.67 -24.28 -21.68
N GLY A 363 13.35 -22.98 -21.61
CA GLY A 363 11.93 -22.60 -21.51
C GLY A 363 11.60 -21.11 -21.52
N PRO A 364 10.30 -20.75 -21.48
CA PRO A 364 9.78 -19.37 -21.48
C PRO A 364 10.17 -18.53 -20.25
N MET A 365 11.08 -19.03 -19.41
CA MET A 365 11.53 -18.47 -18.13
C MET A 365 12.71 -17.49 -18.29
N MET A 366 13.47 -17.62 -19.38
CA MET A 366 14.66 -16.82 -19.64
C MET A 366 14.39 -15.30 -19.72
N PRO A 367 13.31 -14.82 -20.38
CA PRO A 367 13.01 -13.38 -20.44
C PRO A 367 12.58 -12.78 -19.09
N LEU A 368 12.01 -13.60 -18.19
CA LEU A 368 11.54 -13.15 -16.87
C LEU A 368 12.69 -12.99 -15.87
N VAL A 369 13.67 -13.88 -15.94
CA VAL A 369 14.85 -13.86 -15.09
C VAL A 369 15.82 -12.81 -15.59
N ALA A 370 15.99 -12.69 -16.91
CA ALA A 370 16.68 -11.56 -17.53
C ALA A 370 15.97 -10.23 -17.23
N GLY A 371 14.63 -10.17 -17.27
CA GLY A 371 13.87 -8.96 -16.93
C GLY A 371 13.94 -8.57 -15.46
N ALA A 372 13.92 -9.54 -14.54
CA ALA A 372 14.09 -9.30 -13.10
C ALA A 372 15.53 -8.88 -12.76
N ILE A 373 16.53 -9.51 -13.37
CA ILE A 373 17.94 -9.14 -13.21
C ILE A 373 18.17 -7.75 -13.83
N VAL A 374 17.67 -7.46 -15.03
CA VAL A 374 17.79 -6.15 -15.67
C VAL A 374 17.04 -5.07 -14.89
N ALA A 375 15.85 -5.34 -14.35
CA ALA A 375 15.12 -4.38 -13.51
C ALA A 375 15.90 -4.07 -12.21
N VAL A 376 16.47 -5.10 -11.57
CA VAL A 376 17.33 -4.94 -10.38
C VAL A 376 18.64 -4.21 -10.74
N SER A 377 19.27 -4.55 -11.86
CA SER A 377 20.49 -3.92 -12.36
C SER A 377 20.27 -2.47 -12.80
N MET A 378 19.08 -2.12 -13.33
CA MET A 378 18.77 -0.75 -13.74
C MET A 378 18.41 0.16 -12.57
N VAL A 379 17.80 -0.36 -11.50
CA VAL A 379 17.66 0.35 -10.21
C VAL A 379 19.04 0.63 -9.59
N MET A 380 20.04 -0.20 -9.88
CA MET A 380 21.44 -0.03 -9.44
C MET A 380 22.27 0.87 -10.36
N CYS A 381 21.80 1.21 -11.56
CA CYS A 381 22.53 2.01 -12.55
C CYS A 381 22.21 3.51 -12.53
N VAL A 382 21.59 4.05 -11.47
CA VAL A 382 21.48 5.50 -11.28
C VAL A 382 22.41 5.98 -10.15
N PRO A 383 23.67 6.35 -10.46
CA PRO A 383 24.47 7.23 -9.60
C PRO A 383 24.06 8.71 -9.73
N PRO A 384 24.34 9.55 -8.72
CA PRO A 384 23.43 10.62 -8.25
C PRO A 384 23.51 11.98 -8.98
N ALA A 385 24.12 12.07 -10.16
CA ALA A 385 24.67 13.34 -10.67
C ALA A 385 24.16 13.88 -12.02
N LEU A 386 23.20 13.24 -12.70
CA LEU A 386 22.92 13.55 -14.13
C LEU A 386 21.47 13.92 -14.51
N ALA A 387 20.62 14.29 -13.56
CA ALA A 387 19.43 15.09 -13.88
C ALA A 387 19.59 16.46 -13.19
N LYS A 388 20.40 17.34 -13.78
CA LYS A 388 20.35 18.78 -13.47
C LYS A 388 18.93 19.31 -13.79
N PRO A 389 18.48 20.37 -13.09
CA PRO A 389 17.08 20.80 -13.00
C PRO A 389 16.36 21.00 -14.34
#